data_AF-A0A0K8PUZ5-F1
#
_entry.id   AF-A0A0K8PUZ5-F1
#
_cell.length_a   1.000
_cell.length_b   1.000
_cell.length_c   1.000
_cell.angle_alpha   90.00
_cell.angle_beta   90.00
_cell.angle_gamma   90.00
#
_symmetry.space_group_name_H-M   'P 1'
#
loop_
_entity.id
_entity.type
_entity.pdbx_description
1 polymer ?
#
loop_
_entity_poly.entity_id
_entity_poly.type
_entity_poly.pdbx_seq_one_letter_code
_entity_poly.pdbx_strand_id
1 'polypeptide(L)'
;MSRRLSTHSLPNGGSCPTPLGLRPALLTSARQGLPLGQLAASTACEPVARAQLLHLLWHRQLGVGMTEPLTDRSVVVLASRAAE
;
A
#
# COMPACT_ATOMS: atom_id res chain seq x y z
N MET A 1 34.00 -8.28 27.77
CA MET A 1 32.71 -8.99 27.87
C MET A 1 31.58 -8.01 27.60
N SER A 2 30.86 -8.30 26.52
CA SER A 2 29.56 -7.82 26.03
C SER A 2 29.07 -6.40 26.33
N ARG A 3 29.01 -5.64 25.23
CA ARG A 3 28.43 -4.32 25.00
C ARG A 3 27.04 -4.21 25.63
N ARG A 4 26.87 -3.25 26.54
CA ARG A 4 25.54 -2.72 26.89
C ARG A 4 24.95 -2.10 25.64
N LEU A 5 23.75 -2.56 25.33
CA LEU A 5 22.91 -2.19 24.20
C LEU A 5 22.92 -0.68 24.00
N SER A 6 23.56 -0.27 22.91
CA SER A 6 23.35 1.04 22.30
C SER A 6 21.84 1.23 22.17
N THR A 7 21.32 2.21 22.90
CA THR A 7 20.08 2.91 22.56
C THR A 7 20.27 3.51 21.18
N HIS A 8 20.12 2.68 20.15
CA HIS A 8 20.04 3.13 18.78
C HIS A 8 18.69 3.83 18.65
N SER A 9 18.75 5.15 18.49
CA SER A 9 17.64 6.02 18.15
C SER A 9 16.66 5.29 17.23
N LEU A 10 15.44 5.05 17.71
CA LEU A 10 14.29 4.84 16.83
C LEU A 10 14.05 6.21 16.17
N PRO A 11 14.26 6.37 14.86
CA PRO A 11 13.98 7.64 14.22
C PRO A 11 12.46 7.78 14.16
N ASN A 12 11.93 8.68 14.98
CA ASN A 12 10.53 9.12 14.98
C ASN A 12 9.49 8.02 15.15
N GLY A 13 8.59 8.19 16.12
CA GLY A 13 7.26 7.62 15.99
C GLY A 13 6.64 8.18 14.72
N GLY A 14 6.84 7.51 13.60
CA GLY A 14 6.23 7.83 12.32
C GLY A 14 4.74 7.84 12.57
N SER A 15 4.16 9.03 12.66
CA SER A 15 2.72 9.20 12.76
C SER A 15 2.17 8.68 11.46
N CYS A 16 1.89 7.38 11.44
CA CYS A 16 1.42 6.71 10.25
C CYS A 16 0.16 7.44 9.82
N PRO A 17 0.09 7.97 8.60
CA PRO A 17 -1.07 8.72 8.16
C PRO A 17 -2.28 7.84 8.38
N THR A 18 -3.34 8.41 8.94
CA THR A 18 -4.57 7.67 9.22
C THR A 18 -4.97 6.93 7.93
N PRO A 19 -5.45 5.68 8.02
CA PRO A 19 -5.78 4.87 6.85
C PRO A 19 -6.71 5.60 5.86
N LEU A 20 -7.50 6.56 6.36
CA LEU A 20 -8.36 7.45 5.58
C LEU A 20 -7.61 8.43 4.67
N GLY A 21 -6.46 8.95 5.08
CA GLY A 21 -5.62 9.86 4.27
C GLY A 21 -4.77 9.14 3.23
N LEU A 22 -4.46 7.86 3.46
CA LEU A 22 -3.67 7.01 2.56
C LEU A 22 -4.48 6.54 1.34
N ARG A 23 -5.77 6.28 1.53
CA ARG A 23 -6.69 5.78 0.51
C ARG A 23 -6.80 6.65 -0.76
N PRO A 24 -7.04 7.97 -0.71
CA PRO A 24 -7.10 8.79 -1.93
C PRO A 24 -5.77 8.84 -2.69
N ALA A 25 -4.64 8.81 -1.98
CA ALA A 25 -3.31 8.75 -2.59
C ALA A 25 -3.07 7.42 -3.32
N LEU A 26 -3.46 6.29 -2.70
CA LEU A 26 -3.39 4.97 -3.32
C LEU A 26 -4.30 4.85 -4.54
N LEU A 27 -5.54 5.38 -4.49
CA LEU A 27 -6.46 5.39 -5.63
C LEU A 27 -5.94 6.25 -6.79
N THR A 28 -5.35 7.41 -6.48
CA THR A 28 -4.73 8.27 -7.49
C THR A 28 -3.56 7.57 -8.16
N SER A 29 -2.73 6.88 -7.38
CA SER A 29 -1.57 6.16 -7.89
C SER A 29 -1.96 4.89 -8.67
N ALA A 30 -3.05 4.22 -8.28
CA ALA A 30 -3.61 3.09 -9.02
C ALA A 30 -4.18 3.48 -10.40
N ARG A 31 -4.47 4.76 -10.65
CA ARG A 31 -4.80 5.24 -12.02
C ARG A 31 -3.63 5.11 -12.99
N GLN A 32 -2.40 5.11 -12.48
CA GLN A 32 -1.20 5.00 -13.28
C GLN A 32 -0.85 3.53 -13.61
N GLY A 33 -1.59 2.55 -13.07
CA GLY A 33 -1.32 1.13 -13.33
C GLY A 33 0.01 0.66 -12.74
N LEU A 34 0.31 1.07 -11.51
CA LEU A 34 1.56 0.70 -10.85
C LEU A 34 1.46 -0.67 -10.14
N PRO A 35 2.61 -1.36 -9.98
CA PRO A 35 2.64 -2.60 -9.19
C PRO A 35 2.37 -2.33 -7.71
N LEU A 36 1.69 -3.29 -7.06
CA LEU A 36 1.24 -3.22 -5.66
C LEU A 36 2.37 -2.82 -4.69
N GLY A 37 3.57 -3.34 -4.93
CA GLY A 37 4.74 -3.06 -4.11
C GLY A 37 5.27 -1.66 -4.20
N GLN A 38 5.34 -1.17 -5.43
CA GLN A 38 5.77 0.21 -5.67
C GLN A 38 4.77 1.19 -5.06
N LEU A 39 3.47 0.87 -5.12
CA LEU A 39 2.44 1.63 -4.42
C LEU A 39 2.64 1.61 -2.90
N ALA A 40 2.90 0.44 -2.31
CA ALA A 40 3.13 0.34 -0.87
C ALA A 40 4.41 1.06 -0.42
N ALA A 41 5.49 0.92 -1.18
CA ALA A 41 6.79 1.53 -0.91
C ALA A 41 6.79 3.06 -1.12
N SER A 42 5.89 3.59 -1.95
CA SER A 42 5.72 5.04 -2.14
C SER A 42 5.10 5.76 -0.93
N THR A 43 4.70 5.02 0.10
CA THR A 43 3.99 5.55 1.27
C THR A 43 4.86 5.48 2.51
N ALA A 44 4.61 6.37 3.48
CA ALA A 44 5.36 6.40 4.74
C ALA A 44 5.20 5.12 5.58
N CYS A 45 4.17 4.29 5.30
CA CYS A 45 3.90 3.05 6.02
C CYS A 45 3.54 1.91 5.06
N GLU A 46 4.56 1.24 4.56
CA GLU A 46 4.43 0.08 3.68
C GLU A 46 3.43 -1.00 4.18
N PRO A 47 3.47 -1.47 5.45
CA PRO A 47 2.52 -2.50 5.91
C PRO A 47 1.07 -2.03 5.97
N VAL A 48 0.82 -0.76 6.34
CA VAL A 48 -0.53 -0.18 6.36
C VAL A 48 -1.05 0.03 4.94
N ALA A 49 -0.19 0.47 4.02
CA ALA A 49 -0.55 0.62 2.62
C ALA A 49 -0.91 -0.72 1.97
N ARG A 50 -0.17 -1.80 2.26
CA ARG A 50 -0.54 -3.15 1.79
C ARG A 50 -1.92 -3.57 2.30
N ALA A 51 -2.21 -3.37 3.59
CA ALA A 51 -3.52 -3.67 4.14
C ALA A 51 -4.64 -2.87 3.48
N GLN A 52 -4.40 -1.57 3.20
CA GLN A 52 -5.36 -0.72 2.48
C GLN A 52 -5.56 -1.15 1.02
N LEU A 53 -4.51 -1.51 0.31
CA LEU A 53 -4.59 -2.02 -1.07
C LEU A 53 -5.39 -3.32 -1.13
N LEU A 54 -5.15 -4.24 -0.20
CA LEU A 54 -5.93 -5.48 -0.07
C LEU A 54 -7.40 -5.20 0.26
N HIS A 55 -7.66 -4.25 1.17
CA HIS A 55 -9.02 -3.83 1.51
C HIS A 55 -9.77 -3.26 0.30
N LEU A 56 -9.13 -2.38 -0.49
CA LEU A 56 -9.71 -1.81 -1.70
C LEU A 56 -9.96 -2.87 -2.80
N LEU A 57 -9.07 -3.86 -2.90
CA LEU A 57 -9.23 -5.00 -3.80
C LEU A 57 -10.42 -5.87 -3.38
N TRP A 58 -10.58 -6.13 -2.07
CA TRP A 58 -11.72 -6.86 -1.53
C TRP A 58 -13.05 -6.17 -1.83
N HIS A 59 -13.11 -4.85 -1.70
CA HIS A 59 -14.28 -4.05 -2.02
C HIS A 59 -14.49 -3.82 -3.54
N ARG A 60 -13.69 -4.48 -4.40
CA ARG A 60 -13.75 -4.35 -5.86
C ARG A 60 -13.62 -2.89 -6.34
N GLN A 61 -12.96 -2.03 -5.54
CA GLN A 61 -12.64 -0.66 -5.92
C GLN A 61 -11.33 -0.59 -6.72
N LEU A 62 -10.48 -1.61 -6.55
CA LEU A 62 -9.30 -1.86 -7.36
C LEU A 62 -9.46 -3.19 -8.09
N GLY A 63 -8.83 -3.28 -9.26
CA GLY A 63 -8.68 -4.48 -10.05
C GLY A 63 -7.21 -4.88 -10.14
N VAL A 64 -6.97 -6.19 -10.28
CA VAL A 64 -5.66 -6.78 -10.50
C VAL A 64 -5.83 -7.98 -11.41
N GLY A 65 -4.87 -8.23 -12.28
CA GLY A 65 -4.84 -9.45 -13.08
C GLY A 65 -4.73 -10.66 -12.17
N MET A 66 -5.74 -11.54 -12.17
CA MET A 66 -5.75 -12.77 -11.36
C MET A 66 -5.22 -13.99 -12.12
N THR A 67 -4.65 -13.79 -13.32
CA THR A 67 -4.01 -14.86 -14.11
C THR A 67 -2.75 -15.40 -13.41
N GLU A 68 -2.13 -14.58 -12.57
CA GLU A 68 -0.96 -14.91 -11.78
C GLU A 68 -1.26 -14.69 -10.28
N PRO A 69 -0.52 -15.36 -9.39
CA PRO A 69 -0.64 -15.13 -7.95
C PRO A 69 -0.44 -13.65 -7.61
N LEU A 70 -1.23 -13.17 -6.65
CA LEU A 70 -1.14 -11.79 -6.18
C LEU A 70 0.21 -11.57 -5.50
N THR A 71 1.08 -10.82 -6.15
CA THR A 71 2.41 -10.47 -5.65
C THR A 71 2.62 -8.97 -5.68
N ASP A 72 3.74 -8.55 -5.13
CA ASP A 72 4.23 -7.17 -5.15
C ASP A 72 4.37 -6.61 -6.59
N ARG A 73 4.54 -7.50 -7.58
CA ARG A 73 4.63 -7.17 -9.02
C ARG A 73 3.28 -7.08 -9.72
N SER A 74 2.20 -7.51 -9.08
CA SER A 74 0.88 -7.49 -9.69
C SER A 74 0.43 -6.04 -9.90
N VAL A 75 0.13 -5.72 -11.15
CA VAL A 75 -0.31 -4.38 -11.55
C VAL A 75 -1.71 -4.14 -11.01
N VAL A 76 -1.88 -3.02 -10.30
CA VAL A 76 -3.14 -2.60 -9.72
C VAL A 76 -3.73 -1.47 -10.55
N VAL A 77 -4.96 -1.65 -10.99
CA VAL A 77 -5.73 -0.66 -11.76
C VAL A 77 -6.97 -0.24 -10.99
N LEU A 78 -7.52 0.95 -11.27
CA LEU A 78 -8.85 1.28 -10.76
C LEU A 78 -9.88 0.29 -11.32
N ALA A 79 -10.75 -0.22 -10.46
CA ALA A 79 -11.92 -0.91 -10.96
C ALA A 79 -12.79 0.11 -11.70
N SER A 80 -13.15 -0.19 -12.95
CA SER A 80 -14.20 0.57 -13.61
C SER A 80 -15.49 0.33 -12.84
N ARG A 81 -15.89 1.28 -11.99
CA ARG A 81 -17.32 1.42 -11.73
C ARG A 81 -17.92 1.78 -13.08
N ALA A 82 -18.59 0.82 -13.72
CA ALA A 82 -19.58 1.16 -14.72
C ALA A 82 -20.48 2.21 -14.04
N ALA A 83 -20.45 3.43 -14.58
CA ALA A 83 -21.38 4.45 -14.18
C ALA A 83 -22.77 3.91 -14.51
N GLU A 84 -23.60 3.73 -13.48
CA GLU A 84 -25.04 3.84 -13.64
C GLU A 84 -25.42 5.32 -13.66
#